data_AF-A0A8T6IRB5-F1
#
_entry.id   AF-A0A8T6IRB5-F1
#
_cell.length_a   1.000
_cell.length_b   1.000
_cell.length_c   1.000
_cell.angle_alpha   90.00
_cell.angle_beta   90.00
_cell.angle_gamma   90.00
#
_symmetry.space_group_name_H-M   'P 1'
#
loop_
_entity.id
_entity.type
_entity.pdbx_description
1 polymer ?
#
loop_
_entity_poly.entity_id
_entity_poly.type
_entity_poly.pdbx_seq_one_letter_code
_entity_poly.pdbx_strand_id
1 'polypeptide(L)'
;MRFIGNNEEVSEENAIEFFHSLVSSIWEDHSPDARKLKLSQEQLSSRIRLQNNICPLCRSPLFIGEDVEADHIIPIWLGGSDNLQNIQIVHWICNREKGNTIA
;
A
#
# COMPACT_ATOMS: atom_id res chain seq x y z
N MET A 1 -22.70 -22.32 2.09
CA MET A 1 -21.72 -23.13 1.34
C MET A 1 -22.18 -24.58 1.43
N ARG A 2 -22.56 -25.24 0.32
CA ARG A 2 -22.91 -26.67 0.32
C ARG A 2 -21.65 -27.46 0.00
N PHE A 3 -21.17 -28.25 0.95
CA PHE A 3 -20.14 -29.24 0.68
C PHE A 3 -20.79 -30.40 -0.09
N ILE A 4 -20.46 -30.51 -1.39
CA ILE A 4 -20.74 -31.71 -2.18
C ILE A 4 -19.39 -32.42 -2.31
N GLY A 5 -19.21 -33.48 -1.53
CA GLY A 5 -18.01 -34.31 -1.55
C GLY A 5 -17.97 -35.24 -0.34
N ASN A 6 -18.35 -36.49 -0.57
CA ASN A 6 -18.05 -37.73 0.14
C ASN A 6 -18.04 -37.74 1.69
N ASN A 7 -18.84 -38.66 2.24
CA ASN A 7 -18.94 -39.03 3.66
C ASN A 7 -17.63 -39.61 4.22
N GLU A 8 -16.62 -38.79 4.45
CA GLU A 8 -15.57 -39.08 5.44
C GLU A 8 -15.91 -38.30 6.72
N GLU A 9 -15.92 -38.98 7.87
CA GLU A 9 -16.07 -38.33 9.17
C GLU A 9 -14.99 -37.28 9.34
N VAL A 10 -15.39 -36.01 9.38
CA VAL A 10 -14.48 -34.90 9.65
C VAL A 10 -14.07 -35.01 11.11
N SER A 11 -12.88 -35.53 11.40
CA SER A 11 -12.31 -35.48 12.74
C SER A 11 -12.01 -34.04 13.15
N GLU A 12 -12.03 -33.76 14.45
CA GLU A 12 -11.70 -32.43 14.97
C GLU A 12 -10.30 -32.01 14.54
N GLU A 13 -9.33 -32.94 14.48
CA GLU A 13 -7.98 -32.63 14.00
C GLU A 13 -7.96 -32.20 12.53
N ASN A 14 -8.68 -32.91 11.65
CA ASN A 14 -8.74 -32.59 10.23
C ASN A 14 -9.43 -31.22 9.97
N ALA A 15 -10.44 -30.89 10.77
CA ALA A 15 -11.09 -29.58 10.71
C ALA A 15 -10.17 -28.44 11.15
N ILE A 16 -9.38 -28.66 12.20
CA ILE A 16 -8.40 -27.69 12.72
C ILE A 16 -7.28 -27.48 11.70
N GLU A 17 -6.73 -28.55 11.13
CA GLU A 17 -5.70 -28.46 10.08
C GLU A 17 -6.20 -27.70 8.84
N PHE A 18 -7.43 -27.98 8.40
CA PHE A 18 -8.05 -27.25 7.30
C PHE A 18 -8.21 -25.76 7.60
N PHE A 19 -8.68 -25.42 8.81
CA PHE A 19 -8.80 -24.03 9.24
C PHE A 19 -7.44 -23.31 9.26
N HIS A 20 -6.42 -23.95 9.82
CA HIS A 20 -5.07 -23.41 9.83
C HIS A 20 -4.55 -23.18 8.41
N SER A 21 -4.74 -24.14 7.50
CA SER A 21 -4.35 -23.99 6.10
C SER A 21 -5.04 -22.80 5.42
N LEU A 22 -6.35 -22.63 5.64
CA LEU A 22 -7.11 -21.50 5.09
C LEU A 22 -6.61 -20.16 5.64
N VAL A 23 -6.38 -20.07 6.95
CA VAL A 23 -5.89 -18.84 7.58
C VAL A 23 -4.47 -18.52 7.12
N SER A 24 -3.61 -19.52 7.01
CA SER A 24 -2.24 -19.36 6.51
C SER A 24 -2.22 -18.84 5.07
N SER A 25 -3.06 -19.38 4.18
CA SER A 25 -3.11 -18.89 2.80
C SER A 25 -3.58 -17.44 2.72
N ILE A 26 -4.62 -17.08 3.48
CA ILE A 26 -5.11 -15.70 3.57
C ILE A 26 -4.01 -14.77 4.10
N TRP A 27 -3.28 -15.21 5.13
CA TRP A 27 -2.20 -14.42 5.71
C TRP A 27 -1.06 -14.22 4.72
N GLU A 28 -0.65 -15.24 3.98
CA GLU A 28 0.39 -15.15 2.96
C GLU A 28 -0.02 -14.21 1.81
N ASP A 29 -1.25 -14.33 1.32
CA ASP A 29 -1.77 -13.52 0.21
C ASP A 29 -1.99 -12.04 0.58
N HIS A 30 -2.23 -11.76 1.86
CA HIS A 30 -2.58 -10.41 2.34
C HIS A 30 -1.61 -9.86 3.40
N SER A 31 -0.44 -10.46 3.55
CA SER A 31 0.59 -9.95 4.45
C SER A 31 1.01 -8.55 4.02
N PRO A 32 0.90 -7.54 4.89
CA PRO A 32 1.30 -6.19 4.54
C PRO A 32 2.82 -6.13 4.30
N ASP A 33 3.21 -5.47 3.21
CA ASP A 33 4.61 -5.19 2.92
C ASP A 33 5.30 -4.49 4.10
N ALA A 34 6.58 -4.80 4.29
CA ALA A 34 7.40 -4.11 5.28
C ALA A 34 7.45 -2.60 4.97
N ARG A 35 7.04 -1.77 5.93
CA ARG A 35 6.98 -0.32 5.72
C ARG A 35 8.36 0.34 5.65
N LYS A 36 8.55 1.18 4.64
CA LYS A 36 9.67 2.12 4.48
C LYS A 36 9.26 3.49 5.00
N LEU A 37 9.76 3.83 6.18
CA LEU A 37 9.40 5.08 6.87
C LEU A 37 9.84 6.36 6.13
N LYS A 38 10.89 6.30 5.30
CA LYS A 38 11.40 7.47 4.58
C LYS A 38 12.10 7.07 3.28
N LEU A 39 11.88 7.86 2.23
CA LEU A 39 12.65 7.78 0.98
C LEU A 39 14.08 8.26 1.19
N SER A 40 15.03 7.67 0.45
CA SER A 40 16.37 8.24 0.33
C SER A 40 16.33 9.55 -0.48
N GLN A 41 17.34 10.40 -0.33
CA GLN A 41 17.44 11.66 -1.11
C GLN A 41 17.47 11.41 -2.62
N GLU A 42 18.07 10.30 -3.07
CA GLU A 42 18.12 9.89 -4.47
C GLU A 42 16.73 9.46 -4.97
N GLN A 43 16.00 8.67 -4.17
CA GLN A 43 14.63 8.28 -4.50
C GLN A 43 13.71 9.50 -4.55
N LEU A 44 13.80 10.41 -3.58
CA LEU A 44 13.04 11.66 -3.57
C LEU A 44 13.31 12.47 -4.84
N SER A 45 14.59 12.72 -5.14
CA SER A 45 14.99 13.51 -6.31
C SER A 45 14.59 12.87 -7.64
N SER A 46 14.70 11.55 -7.75
CA SER A 46 14.27 10.82 -8.96
C SER A 46 12.76 10.87 -9.15
N ARG A 47 11.95 10.74 -8.09
CA ARG A 47 10.49 10.86 -8.18
C ARG A 47 10.04 12.28 -8.57
N ILE A 48 10.64 13.31 -7.98
CA ILE A 48 10.36 14.71 -8.35
C ILE A 48 10.64 14.94 -9.85
N ARG A 49 11.77 14.44 -10.36
CA ARG A 49 12.11 14.53 -11.78
C ARG A 49 11.12 13.79 -12.68
N LEU A 50 10.71 12.57 -12.30
CA LEU A 50 9.70 11.80 -13.05
C LEU A 50 8.33 12.48 -13.08
N GLN A 51 8.01 13.27 -12.06
CA GLN A 51 6.81 14.10 -11.99
C GLN A 51 6.96 15.44 -12.73
N ASN A 52 8.05 15.66 -13.47
CA ASN A 52 8.38 16.92 -14.13
C ASN A 52 8.42 18.12 -13.17
N ASN A 53 8.80 17.88 -11.91
CA ASN A 53 8.75 18.86 -10.82
C ASN A 53 7.34 19.46 -10.63
N ILE A 54 6.27 18.69 -10.88
CA ILE A 54 4.89 19.12 -10.66
C ILE A 54 4.27 18.28 -9.55
N CYS A 55 3.59 18.94 -8.61
CA CYS A 55 2.76 18.27 -7.61
C CYS A 55 1.55 17.64 -8.30
N PRO A 56 1.34 16.31 -8.22
CA PRO A 56 0.24 15.65 -8.93
C PRO A 56 -1.16 16.05 -8.40
N LEU A 57 -1.24 16.48 -7.15
CA LEU A 57 -2.49 16.87 -6.49
C LEU A 57 -2.98 18.25 -6.93
N CYS A 58 -2.11 19.27 -6.83
CA CYS A 58 -2.51 20.65 -7.15
C CYS A 58 -2.04 21.15 -8.52
N ARG A 59 -1.21 20.39 -9.23
CA ARG A 59 -0.62 20.73 -10.54
C ARG A 59 0.29 21.98 -10.54
N SER A 60 0.70 22.44 -9.38
CA SER A 60 1.71 23.50 -9.22
C SER A 60 3.14 22.94 -9.16
N PRO A 61 4.17 23.73 -9.50
CA PRO A 61 5.56 23.29 -9.41
C PRO A 61 6.00 22.93 -7.98
N LEU A 62 6.84 21.90 -7.86
CA LEU A 62 7.58 21.53 -6.67
C LEU A 62 8.97 22.16 -6.74
N PHE A 63 9.32 23.01 -5.77
CA PHE A 63 10.62 23.68 -5.76
C PHE A 63 11.68 22.92 -4.96
N ILE A 64 12.94 23.06 -5.37
CA ILE A 64 14.08 22.53 -4.60
C ILE A 64 14.20 23.34 -3.31
N GLY A 65 14.10 22.67 -2.16
CA GLY A 65 14.16 23.29 -0.84
C GLY A 65 12.80 23.63 -0.23
N GLU A 66 11.71 23.35 -0.93
CA GLU A 66 10.36 23.40 -0.37
C GLU A 66 10.06 22.15 0.48
N ASP A 67 9.18 22.30 1.47
CA ASP A 67 8.68 21.19 2.29
C ASP A 67 7.75 20.29 1.47
N VAL A 68 8.33 19.20 0.96
CA VAL A 68 7.62 18.15 0.21
C VAL A 68 7.53 16.87 1.02
N GLU A 69 6.45 16.11 0.80
CA GLU A 69 6.18 14.86 1.49
C GLU A 69 5.96 13.73 0.49
N ALA A 70 6.24 12.51 0.94
CA ALA A 70 5.90 11.29 0.22
C ALA A 70 4.45 10.92 0.54
N ASP A 71 3.61 10.85 -0.48
CA ASP A 71 2.20 10.48 -0.39
C ASP A 71 1.94 9.17 -1.15
N HIS A 72 1.10 8.31 -0.59
CA HIS A 72 0.64 7.11 -1.27
C HIS A 72 -0.50 7.45 -2.23
N ILE A 73 -0.33 7.18 -3.52
CA ILE A 73 -1.35 7.36 -4.55
C ILE A 73 -2.62 6.58 -4.16
N ILE A 74 -2.44 5.30 -3.85
CA ILE A 74 -3.45 4.45 -3.21
C ILE A 74 -3.09 4.35 -1.72
N PRO A 75 -3.94 4.81 -0.79
CA PRO A 75 -3.72 4.68 0.64
C PRO A 75 -3.49 3.23 1.08
N ILE A 76 -2.63 3.03 2.08
CA ILE A 76 -2.31 1.69 2.63
C ILE A 76 -3.57 0.93 3.06
N TRP A 77 -4.54 1.62 3.67
CA TRP A 77 -5.78 0.97 4.15
C TRP A 77 -6.68 0.46 3.01
N LEU A 78 -6.48 0.96 1.78
CA LEU A 78 -7.14 0.48 0.55
C LEU A 78 -6.31 -0.60 -0.17
N GLY A 79 -5.26 -1.13 0.46
CA GLY A 79 -4.35 -2.10 -0.15
C GLY A 79 -3.26 -1.48 -1.01
N GLY A 80 -3.00 -0.18 -0.87
CA GLY A 80 -1.87 0.47 -1.51
C GLY A 80 -0.53 -0.07 -1.02
N SER A 81 0.33 -0.48 -1.95
CA SER A 81 1.68 -0.97 -1.61
C SER A 81 2.59 0.18 -1.15
N ASP A 82 3.60 -0.15 -0.34
CA ASP A 82 4.62 0.82 0.08
C ASP A 82 5.80 0.91 -0.91
N ASN A 83 5.59 0.39 -2.12
CA ASN A 83 6.57 0.40 -3.18
C ASN A 83 6.64 1.76 -3.83
N LEU A 84 7.83 2.10 -4.36
CA LEU A 84 8.10 3.41 -4.91
C LEU A 84 7.07 3.79 -5.99
N GLN A 85 6.55 2.83 -6.76
CA GLN A 85 5.52 3.04 -7.79
C GLN A 85 4.23 3.66 -7.25
N ASN A 86 3.83 3.33 -6.03
CA ASN A 86 2.64 3.88 -5.37
C ASN A 86 2.93 5.18 -4.60
N ILE A 87 4.16 5.71 -4.66
CA ILE A 87 4.56 6.92 -3.95
C ILE A 87 4.67 8.10 -4.91
N GLN A 88 4.01 9.21 -4.59
CA GLN A 88 4.14 10.49 -5.25
C GLN A 88 4.71 11.54 -4.29
N ILE A 89 5.42 12.53 -4.82
CA ILE A 89 5.94 13.66 -4.05
C ILE A 89 4.98 14.83 -4.22
N VAL A 90 4.51 15.37 -3.11
CA VAL A 90 3.49 16.41 -3.06
C VAL A 90 3.90 17.50 -2.08
N HIS A 91 3.27 18.68 -2.17
CA HIS A 91 3.38 19.67 -1.10
C HIS A 91 2.80 19.10 0.20
N TRP A 92 3.40 19.46 1.34
CA TRP A 92 2.91 19.04 2.66
C TRP A 92 1.43 19.41 2.89
N ILE A 93 0.97 20.56 2.39
CA ILE A 93 -0.43 21.00 2.49
C ILE A 93 -1.33 20.08 1.69
N CYS A 94 -0.98 19.81 0.43
CA CYS A 94 -1.77 18.94 -0.44
C CYS A 94 -1.87 17.52 0.11
N ASN A 95 -0.80 17.01 0.73
CA ASN A 95 -0.82 15.70 1.40
C ASN A 95 -1.84 15.69 2.55
N ARG A 96 -1.81 16.70 3.41
CA ARG A 96 -2.75 16.83 4.54
C ARG A 96 -4.20 17.00 4.10
N GLU A 97 -4.44 17.73 3.02
CA GLU A 97 -5.77 17.90 2.43
C GLU A 97 -6.32 16.59 1.86
N LYS A 98 -5.49 15.80 1.18
CA LYS A 98 -5.86 14.46 0.69
C LYS A 98 -6.11 13.48 1.84
N GLY A 99 -5.22 13.47 2.84
CA GLY A 99 -5.26 12.52 3.93
C GLY A 99 -5.29 11.07 3.44
N ASN A 100 -6.28 10.30 3.89
CA ASN A 100 -6.42 8.88 3.59
C ASN A 100 -7.34 8.59 2.38
N THR A 101 -7.66 9.57 1.54
CA THR A 101 -8.46 9.34 0.33
C THR A 101 -7.57 9.16 -0.90
N ILE A 102 -8.18 8.77 -2.01
CA ILE A 102 -7.58 8.83 -3.35
C ILE A 102 -7.86 10.23 -3.91
N ALA A 103 -6.89 10.83 -4.59
CA ALA A 103 -7.01 12.14 -5.23
C ALA A 103 -6.31 12.14 -6.60
#